data_AF-A0A378R2T1-F1
#
_entry.id   AF-A0A378R2T1-F1
#
_cell.length_a   1.000
_cell.length_b   1.000
_cell.length_c   1.000
_cell.angle_alpha   90.00
_cell.angle_beta   90.00
_cell.angle_gamma   90.00
#
_symmetry.space_group_name_H-M   'P 1'
#
loop_
_entity.id
_entity.type
_entity.pdbx_description
1 polymer ?
#
loop_
_entity_poly.entity_id
_entity_poly.type
_entity_poly.pdbx_seq_one_letter_code
_entity_poly.pdbx_strand_id
1 'polypeptide(L)'
;MDTNTQPKTNTDGDSKSDDLNSTPTQSNQSENTMNQDVTEALARAEKAEAELAKFKALQAKKERDVANTVNANFAESLVKDGKIKPCDKELLTQVLNFAEFPNDTTADFGEGDDKKPLAVAFKEFLGNLPKQHSHLTDKVTKSTVNFSENMSHHERAVALMKSENISYEEAARRTA
;
A
#
# COMPACT_ATOMS: atom_id res chain seq x y z
N MET A 1 -59.07 -32.20 -21.34
CA MET A 1 -59.94 -32.98 -22.21
C MET A 1 -59.01 -33.59 -23.26
N ASP A 2 -58.51 -34.81 -23.22
CA ASP A 2 -58.89 -36.01 -22.46
C ASP A 2 -57.67 -36.92 -22.32
N THR A 3 -57.62 -37.64 -21.21
CA THR A 3 -56.69 -38.71 -20.90
C THR A 3 -57.09 -40.01 -21.61
N ASN A 4 -56.18 -41.00 -21.58
CA ASN A 4 -56.46 -42.42 -21.28
C ASN A 4 -56.01 -43.46 -22.34
N THR A 5 -54.73 -43.87 -22.21
CA THR A 5 -54.26 -45.23 -21.84
C THR A 5 -54.88 -46.50 -22.45
N GLN A 6 -54.04 -47.19 -23.26
CA GLN A 6 -53.78 -48.65 -23.37
C GLN A 6 -54.80 -49.58 -24.10
N PRO A 7 -54.41 -50.78 -24.62
CA PRO A 7 -53.44 -51.73 -24.03
C PRO A 7 -52.48 -52.54 -24.95
N LYS A 8 -51.57 -53.22 -24.24
CA LYS A 8 -50.56 -54.22 -24.64
C LYS A 8 -51.18 -55.51 -25.20
N THR A 9 -50.43 -56.29 -25.98
CA THR A 9 -50.21 -57.73 -25.73
C THR A 9 -49.00 -58.29 -26.49
N ASN A 10 -48.23 -59.09 -25.77
CA ASN A 10 -47.08 -59.91 -26.14
C ASN A 10 -47.43 -60.96 -27.23
N THR A 11 -46.43 -61.55 -27.90
CA THR A 11 -45.88 -62.91 -27.60
C THR A 11 -45.07 -63.43 -28.80
N ASP A 12 -43.99 -64.12 -28.45
CA ASP A 12 -42.86 -64.69 -29.18
C ASP A 12 -43.17 -65.64 -30.36
N GLY A 13 -42.17 -65.82 -31.24
CA GLY A 13 -42.20 -66.85 -32.29
C GLY A 13 -41.01 -66.87 -33.26
N ASP A 14 -39.80 -67.10 -32.72
CA ASP A 14 -38.62 -67.78 -33.28
C ASP A 14 -38.53 -68.10 -34.80
N SER A 15 -37.46 -67.62 -35.48
CA SER A 15 -36.63 -68.45 -36.39
C SER A 15 -35.39 -67.69 -36.91
N LYS A 16 -34.26 -68.40 -36.79
CA LYS A 16 -32.85 -68.06 -37.04
C LYS A 16 -32.48 -68.00 -38.54
N SER A 17 -31.53 -67.11 -38.86
CA SER A 17 -30.44 -67.19 -39.87
C SER A 17 -30.21 -65.79 -40.48
N ASP A 18 -29.04 -65.37 -40.94
CA ASP A 18 -27.63 -65.64 -40.71
C ASP A 18 -26.95 -64.45 -41.42
N ASP A 19 -25.80 -64.04 -40.92
CA ASP A 19 -24.87 -63.07 -41.52
C ASP A 19 -25.37 -61.64 -41.73
N LEU A 20 -24.70 -60.68 -41.09
CA LEU A 20 -24.03 -59.56 -41.78
C LEU A 20 -23.26 -58.68 -40.75
N ASN A 21 -21.94 -58.76 -40.89
CA ASN A 21 -21.03 -57.62 -40.91
C ASN A 21 -20.57 -56.97 -39.59
N SER A 22 -19.24 -56.99 -39.47
CA SER A 22 -18.36 -56.35 -38.51
C SER A 22 -18.63 -54.85 -38.31
N THR A 23 -18.67 -54.45 -37.02
CA THR A 23 -18.18 -53.18 -36.39
C THR A 23 -18.41 -51.84 -37.12
N PRO A 24 -18.86 -50.80 -36.39
CA PRO A 24 -17.85 -49.93 -35.79
C PRO A 24 -18.17 -49.51 -34.35
N THR A 25 -17.50 -50.13 -33.38
CA THR A 25 -17.30 -49.62 -32.02
C THR A 25 -16.31 -48.44 -31.99
N GLN A 26 -15.99 -47.83 -33.13
CA GLN A 26 -14.94 -46.81 -33.25
C GLN A 26 -15.45 -45.40 -32.88
N SER A 27 -16.77 -45.14 -32.92
CA SER A 27 -17.32 -43.81 -32.61
C SER A 27 -17.23 -43.44 -31.12
N ASN A 28 -17.50 -44.40 -30.22
CA ASN A 28 -17.51 -44.13 -28.77
C ASN A 28 -16.10 -44.03 -28.16
N GLN A 29 -15.09 -44.65 -28.75
CA GLN A 29 -13.72 -44.57 -28.25
C GLN A 29 -13.08 -43.23 -28.63
N SER A 30 -13.23 -42.78 -29.87
CA SER A 30 -12.69 -41.47 -30.30
C SER A 30 -13.35 -40.29 -29.60
N GLU A 31 -14.67 -40.34 -29.34
CA GLU A 31 -15.36 -39.30 -28.59
C GLU A 31 -14.92 -39.27 -27.12
N ASN A 32 -14.73 -40.43 -26.49
CA ASN A 32 -14.28 -40.49 -25.10
C ASN A 32 -12.81 -40.03 -24.95
N THR A 33 -11.93 -40.39 -25.89
CA THR A 33 -10.54 -39.91 -25.89
C THR A 33 -10.44 -38.40 -26.17
N MET A 34 -11.25 -37.85 -27.07
CA MET A 34 -11.28 -36.39 -27.30
C MET A 34 -11.81 -35.62 -26.10
N ASN A 35 -12.82 -36.12 -25.39
CA ASN A 35 -13.30 -35.48 -24.15
C ASN A 35 -12.25 -35.54 -23.04
N GLN A 36 -11.48 -36.63 -22.97
CA GLN A 36 -10.38 -36.78 -22.01
C GLN A 36 -9.20 -35.85 -22.34
N ASP A 37 -8.81 -35.72 -23.61
CA ASP A 37 -7.78 -34.78 -24.05
C ASP A 37 -8.18 -33.31 -23.81
N VAL A 38 -9.45 -32.96 -24.07
CA VAL A 38 -9.95 -31.59 -23.83
C VAL A 38 -9.97 -31.26 -22.33
N THR A 39 -10.36 -32.19 -21.48
CA THR A 39 -10.36 -31.99 -20.02
C THR A 39 -8.96 -31.90 -19.43
N GLU A 40 -8.00 -32.70 -19.92
CA GLU A 40 -6.59 -32.59 -19.54
C GLU A 40 -5.95 -31.29 -20.04
N ALA A 41 -6.29 -30.84 -21.25
CA ALA A 41 -5.85 -29.56 -21.80
C ALA A 41 -6.39 -28.37 -20.99
N LEU A 42 -7.66 -28.40 -20.60
CA LEU A 42 -8.27 -27.39 -19.71
C LEU A 42 -7.60 -27.38 -18.33
N ALA A 43 -7.37 -28.55 -17.71
CA ALA A 43 -6.70 -28.63 -16.42
C ALA A 43 -5.24 -28.13 -16.48
N ARG A 44 -4.55 -28.32 -17.61
CA ARG A 44 -3.21 -27.79 -17.84
C ARG A 44 -3.22 -26.28 -18.07
N ALA A 45 -4.21 -25.76 -18.79
CA ALA A 45 -4.39 -24.32 -18.99
C ALA A 45 -4.69 -23.62 -17.65
N GLU A 46 -5.60 -24.15 -16.83
CA GLU A 46 -5.89 -23.61 -15.50
C GLU A 46 -4.68 -23.64 -14.57
N LYS A 47 -3.88 -24.71 -14.59
CA LYS A 47 -2.62 -24.77 -13.83
C LYS A 47 -1.61 -23.73 -14.31
N ALA A 48 -1.45 -23.57 -15.63
CA ALA A 48 -0.56 -22.57 -16.20
C ALA A 48 -1.00 -21.15 -15.87
N GLU A 49 -2.30 -20.85 -15.94
CA GLU A 49 -2.86 -19.56 -15.54
C GLU A 49 -2.68 -19.30 -14.04
N ALA A 50 -2.89 -20.30 -13.19
CA ALA A 50 -2.65 -20.19 -11.76
C ALA A 50 -1.17 -19.95 -11.43
N GLU A 51 -0.24 -20.58 -12.13
CA GLU A 51 1.19 -20.35 -11.99
C GLU A 51 1.59 -18.94 -12.47
N LEU A 52 1.04 -18.47 -13.59
CA LEU A 52 1.24 -17.10 -14.07
C LEU A 52 0.67 -16.06 -13.11
N ALA A 53 -0.52 -16.29 -12.55
CA ALA A 53 -1.13 -15.42 -11.56
C ALA A 53 -0.29 -15.34 -10.28
N LYS A 54 0.20 -16.49 -9.78
CA LYS A 54 1.11 -16.54 -8.62
C LYS A 54 2.41 -15.80 -8.90
N PHE A 55 3.01 -15.99 -10.08
CA PHE A 55 4.24 -15.31 -10.45
C PHE A 55 4.07 -13.80 -10.56
N LYS A 56 2.98 -13.33 -11.19
CA LYS A 56 2.62 -11.91 -11.25
C LYS A 56 2.38 -11.32 -9.86
N ALA A 57 1.67 -12.02 -8.98
CA ALA A 57 1.46 -11.58 -7.60
C ALA A 57 2.77 -11.49 -6.82
N LEU A 58 3.71 -12.42 -7.05
CA LEU A 58 5.02 -12.38 -6.42
C LEU A 58 5.86 -11.19 -6.89
N GLN A 59 5.83 -10.88 -8.18
CA GLN A 59 6.52 -9.70 -8.73
C GLN A 59 5.92 -8.40 -8.20
N ALA A 60 4.59 -8.26 -8.24
CA ALA A 60 3.91 -7.11 -7.69
C ALA A 60 4.20 -6.91 -6.19
N LYS A 61 4.34 -8.01 -5.43
CA LYS A 61 4.77 -7.94 -4.02
C LYS A 61 6.21 -7.44 -3.88
N LYS A 62 7.15 -7.95 -4.68
CA LYS A 62 8.55 -7.50 -4.64
C LYS A 62 8.69 -6.03 -5.02
N GLU A 63 7.97 -5.59 -6.05
CA GLU A 63 7.95 -4.18 -6.45
C GLU A 63 7.39 -3.28 -5.34
N ARG A 64 6.31 -3.70 -4.68
CA ARG A 64 5.77 -3.02 -3.50
C ARG A 64 6.75 -2.99 -2.33
N ASP A 65 7.47 -4.07 -2.08
CA ASP A 65 8.46 -4.14 -0.99
C ASP A 65 9.64 -3.19 -1.25
N VAL A 66 10.12 -3.12 -2.50
CA VAL A 66 11.18 -2.19 -2.92
C VAL A 66 10.70 -0.74 -2.79
N ALA A 67 9.52 -0.42 -3.32
CA ALA A 67 8.90 0.89 -3.21
C ALA A 67 8.71 1.30 -1.74
N ASN A 68 8.19 0.39 -0.90
CA ASN A 68 8.03 0.61 0.53
C ASN A 68 9.37 0.94 1.22
N THR A 69 10.44 0.24 0.87
CA THR A 69 11.78 0.50 1.41
C THR A 69 12.27 1.89 1.02
N VAL A 70 12.09 2.28 -0.25
CA VAL A 70 12.48 3.62 -0.74
C VAL A 70 11.67 4.72 -0.06
N ASN A 71 10.35 4.53 0.08
CA ASN A 71 9.46 5.49 0.71
C ASN A 71 9.72 5.62 2.22
N ALA A 72 10.00 4.52 2.90
CA ALA A 72 10.40 4.52 4.31
C ALA A 72 11.71 5.30 4.51
N ASN A 73 12.72 5.04 3.68
CA ASN A 73 14.00 5.77 3.73
C ASN A 73 13.81 7.28 3.47
N PHE A 74 12.94 7.65 2.53
CA PHE A 74 12.61 9.05 2.27
C PHE A 74 11.94 9.71 3.48
N ALA A 75 10.95 9.05 4.09
CA ALA A 75 10.30 9.54 5.29
C ALA A 75 11.29 9.69 6.46
N GLU A 76 12.25 8.77 6.61
CA GLU A 76 13.32 8.91 7.60
C GLU A 76 14.22 10.12 7.35
N SER A 77 14.55 10.42 6.11
CA SER A 77 15.29 11.63 5.75
C SER A 77 14.51 12.89 6.11
N LEU A 78 13.20 12.93 5.89
CA LEU A 78 12.36 14.07 6.29
C LEU A 78 12.27 14.26 7.81
N VAL A 79 12.27 13.17 8.58
CA VAL A 79 12.34 13.23 10.05
C VAL A 79 13.69 13.80 10.48
N LYS A 80 14.80 13.34 9.89
CA LYS A 80 16.15 13.84 10.18
C LYS A 80 16.31 15.32 9.82
N ASP A 81 15.72 15.76 8.72
CA ASP A 81 15.70 17.15 8.29
C ASP A 81 14.82 18.05 9.19
N GLY A 82 14.01 17.44 10.08
CA GLY A 82 13.07 18.14 10.95
C GLY A 82 11.87 18.72 10.22
N LYS A 83 11.54 18.18 9.04
CA LYS A 83 10.41 18.61 8.20
C LYS A 83 9.10 17.93 8.60
N ILE A 84 9.18 16.75 9.21
CA ILE A 84 8.04 15.98 9.71
C ILE A 84 8.35 15.41 11.09
N LYS A 85 7.31 15.04 11.84
CA LYS A 85 7.48 14.41 13.15
C LYS A 85 7.79 12.91 12.99
N PRO A 86 8.59 12.32 13.88
CA PRO A 86 8.84 10.87 13.87
C PRO A 86 7.56 10.02 13.89
N CYS A 87 6.51 10.47 14.58
CA CYS A 87 5.21 9.79 14.66
C CYS A 87 4.48 9.68 13.32
N ASP A 88 4.73 10.63 12.40
CA ASP A 88 4.03 10.69 11.12
C ASP A 88 4.73 9.85 10.03
N LYS A 89 5.89 9.24 10.35
CA LYS A 89 6.72 8.47 9.40
C LYS A 89 5.96 7.32 8.74
N GLU A 90 5.26 6.52 9.54
CA GLU A 90 4.53 5.34 9.05
C GLU A 90 3.34 5.73 8.17
N LEU A 91 2.61 6.78 8.57
CA LEU A 91 1.52 7.35 7.79
C LEU A 91 2.02 7.83 6.43
N LEU A 92 3.11 8.59 6.40
CA LEU A 92 3.72 9.07 5.16
C LEU A 92 4.16 7.93 4.26
N THR A 93 4.82 6.92 4.82
CA THR A 93 5.24 5.74 4.06
C THR A 93 4.05 5.02 3.42
N GLN A 94 2.93 4.88 4.14
CA GLN A 94 1.69 4.28 3.61
C GLN A 94 1.04 5.14 2.52
N VAL A 95 0.97 6.47 2.71
CA VAL A 95 0.42 7.39 1.70
C VAL A 95 1.27 7.36 0.43
N LEU A 96 2.58 7.33 0.56
CA LEU A 96 3.53 7.22 -0.56
C LEU A 96 3.38 5.89 -1.31
N ASN A 97 3.25 4.77 -0.58
CA ASN A 97 2.98 3.47 -1.21
C ASN A 97 1.63 3.44 -1.92
N PHE A 98 0.60 4.07 -1.35
CA PHE A 98 -0.70 4.18 -1.98
C PHE A 98 -0.64 5.02 -3.27
N ALA A 99 0.11 6.13 -3.24
CA ALA A 99 0.30 7.00 -4.40
C ALA A 99 1.11 6.33 -5.53
N GLU A 100 1.96 5.34 -5.21
CA GLU A 100 2.81 4.64 -6.17
C GLU A 100 2.10 3.44 -6.82
N PHE A 101 1.11 2.85 -6.15
CA PHE A 101 0.26 1.79 -6.69
C PHE A 101 -1.23 2.13 -6.54
N PRO A 102 -1.74 3.14 -7.27
CA PRO A 102 -3.16 3.41 -7.28
C PRO A 102 -3.87 2.25 -7.97
N ASN A 103 -4.60 1.43 -7.22
CA ASN A 103 -5.34 0.32 -7.83
C ASN A 103 -6.44 0.84 -8.78
N ASP A 104 -6.92 2.09 -8.64
CA ASP A 104 -8.03 2.66 -9.43
C ASP A 104 -7.96 4.19 -9.67
N THR A 105 -6.85 4.89 -9.36
CA THR A 105 -6.82 6.37 -9.47
C THR A 105 -5.47 6.90 -9.97
N THR A 106 -5.35 6.99 -11.29
CA THR A 106 -4.24 7.66 -11.99
C THR A 106 -4.51 9.16 -12.03
N ALA A 107 -4.37 9.84 -10.89
CA ALA A 107 -4.35 11.29 -10.87
C ALA A 107 -2.93 11.77 -11.14
N ASP A 108 -2.69 12.33 -12.33
CA ASP A 108 -1.46 13.06 -12.65
C ASP A 108 -1.53 14.45 -12.03
N PHE A 109 -0.53 14.81 -11.24
CA PHE A 109 -0.43 16.10 -10.57
C PHE A 109 0.55 16.99 -11.32
N GLY A 110 0.09 18.17 -11.74
CA GLY A 110 0.86 19.17 -12.49
C GLY A 110 0.09 19.74 -13.68
N GLU A 111 0.39 20.97 -14.07
CA GLU A 111 -0.19 21.63 -15.26
C GLU A 111 0.79 21.48 -16.46
N GLY A 112 0.28 21.18 -17.65
CA GLY A 112 1.11 21.13 -18.88
C GLY A 112 2.13 19.99 -18.92
N ASP A 113 3.40 20.32 -19.14
CA ASP A 113 4.55 19.39 -19.23
C ASP A 113 5.08 18.94 -17.85
N ASP A 114 4.63 19.56 -16.75
CA ASP A 114 5.01 19.21 -15.37
C ASP A 114 4.12 18.11 -14.76
N LYS A 115 3.37 17.38 -15.59
CA LYS A 115 2.55 16.25 -15.13
C LYS A 115 3.45 15.16 -14.57
N LYS A 116 3.39 14.98 -13.25
CA LYS A 116 4.12 13.95 -12.53
C LYS A 116 3.13 13.03 -11.84
N PRO A 117 3.47 11.74 -11.65
CA PRO A 117 2.67 10.86 -10.83
C PRO A 117 2.58 11.43 -9.41
N LEU A 118 1.42 11.27 -8.75
CA LEU A 118 1.13 11.79 -7.41
C LEU A 118 2.27 11.53 -6.41
N ALA A 119 2.88 10.34 -6.44
CA ALA A 119 3.98 9.99 -5.56
C ALA A 119 5.18 10.95 -5.71
N VAL A 120 5.53 11.36 -6.92
CA VAL A 120 6.65 12.27 -7.19
C VAL A 120 6.30 13.70 -6.78
N ALA A 121 5.12 14.19 -7.16
CA ALA A 121 4.66 15.52 -6.77
C ALA A 121 4.56 15.66 -5.23
N PHE A 122 4.09 14.61 -4.55
CA PHE A 122 4.00 14.58 -3.09
C PHE A 122 5.39 14.53 -2.43
N LYS A 123 6.35 13.76 -2.96
CA LYS A 123 7.75 13.78 -2.49
C LYS A 123 8.36 15.18 -2.61
N GLU A 124 8.17 15.86 -3.74
CA GLU A 124 8.66 17.23 -3.96
C GLU A 124 8.03 18.23 -2.98
N PHE A 125 6.71 18.17 -2.79
CA PHE A 125 5.99 18.98 -1.81
C PHE A 125 6.56 18.80 -0.39
N LEU A 126 6.74 17.55 0.05
CA LEU A 126 7.31 17.23 1.36
C LEU A 126 8.77 17.66 1.49
N GLY A 127 9.54 17.56 0.40
CA GLY A 127 10.92 18.04 0.32
C GLY A 127 11.03 19.55 0.51
N ASN A 128 10.03 20.31 0.07
CA ASN A 128 9.96 21.77 0.17
C ASN A 128 9.37 22.29 1.49
N LEU A 129 8.95 21.40 2.40
CA LEU A 129 8.42 21.81 3.69
C LEU A 129 9.48 22.55 4.52
N PRO A 130 9.12 23.68 5.17
CA PRO A 130 9.99 24.32 6.14
C PRO A 130 10.19 23.41 7.36
N LYS A 131 11.32 23.57 8.04
CA LYS A 131 11.61 22.81 9.27
C LYS A 131 10.56 23.14 10.33
N GLN A 132 9.79 22.14 10.74
CA GLN A 132 8.72 22.27 11.73
C GLN A 132 9.25 22.75 13.09
N HIS A 133 10.53 22.50 13.37
CA HIS A 133 11.15 22.82 14.67
C HIS A 133 11.73 24.24 14.76
N SER A 134 11.63 25.07 13.71
CA SER A 134 12.24 26.41 13.74
C SER A 134 11.57 27.39 14.72
N HIS A 135 10.41 27.06 15.29
CA HIS A 135 9.66 27.99 16.15
C HIS A 135 9.49 27.54 17.61
N LEU A 136 9.94 26.34 17.98
CA LEU A 136 9.82 25.90 19.38
C LEU A 136 11.11 26.06 20.19
N THR A 137 12.26 26.17 19.53
CA THR A 137 13.55 26.37 20.22
C THR A 137 13.87 27.84 20.50
N ASP A 138 13.18 28.80 19.88
CA ASP A 138 13.62 30.20 19.90
C ASP A 138 12.95 31.08 20.96
N LYS A 139 11.95 30.58 21.73
CA LYS A 139 11.29 31.38 22.78
C LYS A 139 10.77 30.63 24.00
N VAL A 140 11.35 29.50 24.43
CA VAL A 140 11.16 29.04 25.82
C VAL A 140 12.42 28.33 26.35
N THR A 141 13.61 28.89 26.13
CA THR A 141 14.59 28.86 27.21
C THR A 141 14.17 29.94 28.19
N LYS A 142 13.24 29.60 29.10
CA LYS A 142 13.18 30.30 30.37
C LYS A 142 14.50 29.96 31.04
N SER A 143 15.54 30.74 30.71
CA SER A 143 16.86 30.66 31.31
C SER A 143 16.65 30.99 32.76
N THR A 144 16.36 29.98 33.58
CA THR A 144 16.38 30.10 35.03
C THR A 144 17.84 30.41 35.38
N VAL A 145 18.17 31.70 35.44
CA VAL A 145 19.46 32.16 35.95
C VAL A 145 19.52 31.69 37.39
N ASN A 146 20.30 30.63 37.64
CA ASN A 146 20.55 30.14 38.99
C ASN A 146 21.47 31.16 39.66
N PHE A 147 20.89 31.99 40.52
CA PHE A 147 21.67 32.90 41.35
C PHE A 147 22.35 32.09 42.44
N SER A 148 23.68 32.24 42.57
CA SER A 148 24.36 31.73 43.75
C SER A 148 23.83 32.44 45.00
N GLU A 149 23.62 31.71 46.09
CA GLU A 149 22.96 32.20 47.32
C GLU A 149 23.71 33.36 48.00
N ASN A 150 24.96 33.61 47.61
CA ASN A 150 25.81 34.71 48.07
C ASN A 150 25.69 36.00 47.23
N MET A 151 24.92 36.02 46.14
CA MET A 151 24.75 37.23 45.32
C MET A 151 23.74 38.19 45.95
N SER A 152 24.15 39.46 46.06
CA SER A 152 23.25 40.55 46.44
C SER A 152 22.16 40.76 45.39
N HIS A 153 21.03 41.33 45.80
CA HIS A 153 19.90 41.63 44.91
C HIS A 153 20.31 42.43 43.65
N HIS A 154 21.20 43.41 43.81
CA HIS A 154 21.71 44.21 42.70
C HIS A 154 22.51 43.36 41.70
N GLU A 155 23.36 42.46 42.17
CA GLU A 155 24.16 41.57 41.31
C GLU A 155 23.26 40.60 40.54
N ARG A 156 22.22 40.07 41.20
CA ARG A 156 21.19 39.26 40.55
C ARG A 156 20.49 40.04 39.44
N ALA A 157 20.07 41.28 39.72
CA ALA A 157 19.40 42.14 38.75
C ALA A 157 20.32 42.50 37.56
N VAL A 158 21.59 42.83 37.81
CA VAL A 158 22.58 43.11 36.76
C VAL A 158 22.86 41.88 35.90
N ALA A 159 22.95 40.70 36.51
CA ALA A 159 23.13 39.44 35.80
C ALA A 159 21.93 39.16 34.88
N LEU A 160 20.70 39.31 35.38
CA LEU A 160 19.48 39.12 34.60
C LEU A 160 19.31 40.16 33.48
N MET A 161 19.62 41.42 33.78
CA MET A 161 19.64 42.52 32.81
C MET A 161 20.56 42.20 31.63
N LYS A 162 21.77 41.70 31.91
CA LYS A 162 22.75 41.32 30.86
C LYS A 162 22.34 40.05 30.09
N SER A 163 21.76 39.07 30.77
CA SER A 163 21.40 37.79 30.14
C SER A 163 20.13 37.88 29.29
N GLU A 164 19.13 38.63 29.73
CA GLU A 164 17.83 38.76 29.05
C GLU A 164 17.72 40.06 28.24
N ASN A 165 18.73 40.94 28.30
CA ASN A 165 18.74 42.25 27.63
C ASN A 165 17.47 43.09 27.95
N ILE A 166 17.06 43.04 29.22
CA ILE A 166 15.90 43.76 29.78
C ILE A 166 16.37 44.99 30.58
N SER A 167 15.46 45.89 30.95
CA SER A 167 15.80 47.05 31.78
C SER A 167 16.18 46.63 33.21
N TYR A 168 17.03 47.44 33.88
CA TYR A 168 17.41 47.17 35.28
C TYR A 168 16.18 47.12 36.21
N GLU A 169 15.18 47.98 35.99
CA GLU A 169 13.95 48.01 36.81
C GLU A 169 13.15 46.71 36.68
N GLU A 170 13.04 46.18 35.46
CA GLU A 170 12.36 44.93 35.20
C GLU A 170 13.13 43.74 35.77
N ALA A 171 14.45 43.72 35.60
CA ALA A 171 15.32 42.71 36.19
C ALA A 171 15.24 42.72 37.73
N ALA A 172 15.30 43.90 38.36
CA ALA A 172 15.20 44.08 39.80
C ALA A 172 13.88 43.52 40.35
N ARG A 173 12.74 43.76 39.70
CA ARG A 173 11.46 43.18 40.11
C ARG A 173 11.40 41.66 40.01
N ARG A 174 12.18 41.07 39.09
CA ARG A 174 12.26 39.61 38.91
C ARG A 174 13.24 38.93 39.89
N THR A 175 14.10 39.71 40.57
CA THR A 175 15.12 39.20 41.51
C THR A 175 14.89 39.57 42.98
N ALA A 176 13.84 40.36 43.25
CA ALA A 176 13.37 40.78 44.57
C ALA A 176 12.77 39.60 45.33
#